data_AF-A0A5J4R6Q4-F1
#
_entry.id   AF-A0A5J4R6Q4-F1
#
_cell.length_a   1.000
_cell.length_b   1.000
_cell.length_c   1.000
_cell.angle_alpha   90.00
_cell.angle_beta   90.00
_cell.angle_gamma   90.00
#
_symmetry.space_group_name_H-M   'P 1'
#
loop_
_entity.id
_entity.type
_entity.pdbx_description
1 polymer ?
#
loop_
_entity_poly.entity_id
_entity_poly.type
_entity_poly.pdbx_seq_one_letter_code
_entity_poly.pdbx_strand_id
1 'polypeptide(L)' 'MNVETKLIKSRLGLLGLAEKLGNVSLVCKYLDYSRDTFDDLQADIDV' A
#
# COMPACT_ATOMS: atom_id res chain seq x y z
N MET A 1 -9.71 1.55 -19.93
CA MET A 1 -8.91 2.70 -19.44
C MET A 1 -8.35 2.41 -18.04
N ASN A 2 -7.16 1.81 -17.95
CA ASN A 2 -6.12 2.11 -16.94
C ASN A 2 -6.44 2.06 -15.42
N VAL A 3 -7.51 1.39 -14.97
CA VAL A 3 -7.87 1.29 -13.54
C VAL A 3 -6.78 0.53 -12.76
N GLU A 4 -6.28 -0.55 -13.33
CA GLU A 4 -5.19 -1.37 -12.74
C GLU A 4 -3.91 -0.55 -12.53
N THR A 5 -3.51 0.28 -13.50
CA THR A 5 -2.28 1.09 -13.38
C THR A 5 -2.41 2.18 -12.31
N LYS A 6 -3.62 2.74 -12.12
CA LYS A 6 -3.86 3.69 -11.02
C LYS A 6 -3.78 2.98 -9.67
N LEU A 7 -4.31 1.77 -9.58
CA LEU A 7 -4.27 0.94 -8.38
C LEU A 7 -2.83 0.51 -8.04
N ILE A 8 -2.05 0.10 -9.05
CA ILE A 8 -0.61 -0.22 -8.94
C ILE A 8 0.19 0.98 -8.42
N LYS A 9 -0.05 2.18 -8.98
CA LYS A 9 0.67 3.38 -8.54
C LYS A 9 0.33 3.78 -7.10
N SER A 10 -0.93 3.62 -6.70
CA SER A 10 -1.38 3.87 -5.32
C SER A 10 -0.76 2.86 -4.35
N ARG A 11 -0.72 1.59 -4.73
CA ARG A 11 -0.09 0.49 -3.97
C ARG A 11 1.41 0.68 -3.78
N LEU A 12 2.14 0.99 -4.86
CA LEU A 12 3.57 1.31 -4.81
C LEU A 12 3.85 2.53 -3.94
N GLY A 13 2.97 3.55 -3.97
CA GLY A 13 3.06 4.71 -3.11
C GLY A 13 2.93 4.36 -1.63
N LEU A 14 2.00 3.46 -1.28
CA LEU A 14 1.80 2.96 0.08
C LEU A 14 3.04 2.21 0.59
N LEU A 15 3.59 1.31 -0.23
CA LEU A 15 4.81 0.55 0.08
C LEU A 15 6.03 1.46 0.27
N GLY A 16 6.23 2.42 -0.64
CA GLY A 16 7.33 3.39 -0.52
C GLY A 16 7.19 4.30 0.69
N LEU A 17 5.96 4.61 1.12
CA LEU A 17 5.72 5.35 2.35
C LEU A 17 6.02 4.50 3.59
N ALA A 18 5.65 3.21 3.56
CA ALA A 18 5.95 2.25 4.63
C ALA A 18 7.46 2.05 4.80
N GLU A 19 8.20 1.97 3.69
CA GLU A 19 9.66 1.90 3.69
C GLU A 19 10.29 3.17 4.29
N LYS A 20 9.80 4.36 3.90
CA LYS A 20 10.28 5.64 4.44
C LYS A 20 10.00 5.84 5.92
N LEU A 21 8.85 5.38 6.40
CA LEU A 21 8.49 5.49 7.82
C LEU A 21 9.05 4.33 8.66
N GLY A 22 9.49 3.24 8.04
CA GLY A 22 9.96 2.02 8.72
C GLY A 22 8.90 1.34 9.60
N ASN A 23 7.63 1.75 9.51
CA ASN A 23 6.55 1.25 10.35
C ASN A 23 5.20 1.26 9.63
N VAL A 24 4.75 0.08 9.22
CA VAL A 24 3.48 -0.16 8.53
C VAL A 24 2.28 0.33 9.36
N SER A 25 2.31 0.18 10.68
CA SER A 25 1.18 0.56 11.54
C SER A 25 0.94 2.06 11.57
N LEU A 26 2.02 2.85 11.42
CA LEU A 26 1.97 4.30 11.34
C LEU A 26 1.40 4.74 10.00
N VAL A 27 1.84 4.12 8.90
CA VAL A 27 1.31 4.35 7.55
C VAL A 27 -0.18 4.04 7.46
N CYS A 28 -0.60 2.89 7.96
CA CYS A 28 -2.01 2.50 8.08
C CYS A 28 -2.83 3.56 8.83
N LYS A 29 -2.29 4.12 9.93
CA LYS A 29 -2.94 5.21 10.68
C LYS A 29 -3.04 6.53 9.93
N TYR A 30 -2.01 6.87 9.15
CA TYR A 30 -1.95 8.14 8.40
C TYR A 30 -2.83 8.13 7.15
N LEU A 31 -2.96 6.98 6.51
CA LEU A 31 -3.74 6.81 5.28
C LEU A 31 -5.15 6.25 5.51
N ASP A 32 -5.54 6.05 6.77
CA ASP A 32 -6.83 5.45 7.16
C ASP A 32 -7.05 4.06 6.53
N TYR A 33 -5.96 3.29 6.42
CA TYR A 33 -5.98 1.91 5.92
C TYR A 33 -5.83 0.92 7.07
N SER A 34 -6.51 -0.22 6.98
CA SER A 34 -6.25 -1.32 7.92
C SER A 34 -4.94 -2.03 7.59
N ARG A 35 -4.39 -2.72 8.58
CA ARG A 35 -3.24 -3.61 8.37
C ARG A 35 -3.60 -4.74 7.40
N ASP A 36 -4.83 -5.23 7.45
CA ASP A 36 -5.34 -6.27 6.56
C ASP A 36 -5.28 -5.79 5.10
N THR A 37 -5.73 -4.56 4.86
CA THR A 37 -5.65 -3.95 3.53
C THR A 37 -4.21 -3.81 3.06
N PHE A 38 -3.26 -3.51 3.95
CA PHE A 38 -1.86 -3.47 3.58
C PHE A 38 -1.35 -4.85 3.13
N ASP A 39 -1.73 -5.91 3.84
CA ASP A 39 -1.35 -7.29 3.52
C ASP A 39 -1.95 -7.77 2.19
N ASP A 40 -3.23 -7.49 1.95
CA ASP A 40 -3.90 -7.75 0.66
C ASP A 40 -3.23 -6.99 -0.50
N LEU A 41 -2.86 -5.73 -0.29
CA LEU A 41 -2.19 -4.91 -1.31
C LEU A 41 -0.75 -5.39 -1.58
N GLN A 42 -0.07 -5.91 -0.55
CA GLN A 42 1.26 -6.50 -0.64
C GLN A 42 1.22 -7.83 -1.40
N ALA A 43 0.22 -8.68 -1.14
CA ALA A 43 0.05 -9.98 -1.78
C ALA A 43 -0.29 -9.86 -3.28
N ASP A 44 -1.02 -8.82 -3.68
CA ASP A 44 -1.38 -8.57 -5.09
C ASP A 44 -0.17 -8.14 -5.96
N ILE A 45 0.94 -7.75 -5.35
CA ILE A 45 2.17 -7.31 -6.05
C ILE A 45 3.11 -8.49 -6.35
N ASP A 46 2.87 -9.68 -5.79
CA ASP A 46 3.73 -10.87 -5.93
C ASP A 46 3.38 -11.77 -7.14
N VAL A 47 2.53 -11.32 -8.09
CA VAL A 47 2.17 -12.05 -9.32
C VAL A 47 2.80 -11.47 -10.60
#